data_AF-A0A382XUC4-F1
#
_entry.id   AF-A0A382XUC4-F1
#
_cell.length_a   1.000
_cell.length_b   1.000
_cell.length_c   1.000
_cell.angle_alpha   90.00
_cell.angle_beta   90.00
_cell.angle_gamma   90.00
#
_symmetry.space_group_name_H-M   'P 1'
#
loop_
_entity.id
_entity.type
_entity.pdbx_description
1 polymer ?
#
loop_
_entity_poly.entity_id
_entity_poly.type
_entity_poly.pdbx_seq_one_letter_code
_entity_poly.pdbx_strand_id
1 'polypeptide(L)'
;SIDHTEEIVVKPLAQILSKFSYYAGSSILGDSDVAMVLSSNGICQSRNLRFDEFESHLDSQKKLTEGHLIDLQEKQDLLVFKYAHDEQLAIPLSLVFKVEQIDPADIEMMSDKHFVNHEGRNILLLYLDKYLNLKPFPQDISTFYLILPKVEDFNVGIVASAIEESIHMRLALDPSPMSDQAILGITTIREQITFLIDLFSLFEQVSPERFQNKTKPGHPEKDRLLVVEDTPFFRHLEKSYFESVGFKVTQASNGKEALDLLRERPKY
;
A
#
# COMPACT_ATOMS: atom_id res chain seq x y z
N SER A 1 -15.09 12.94 20.95
CA SER A 1 -14.00 13.01 19.98
C SER A 1 -13.89 14.44 19.53
N ILE A 2 -12.77 15.12 19.77
CA ILE A 2 -12.52 16.43 19.18
C ILE A 2 -11.68 16.12 17.95
N ASP A 3 -12.27 16.28 16.75
CA ASP A 3 -11.52 16.20 15.50
C ASP A 3 -10.41 17.25 15.55
N HIS A 4 -9.16 16.79 15.59
CA HIS A 4 -8.01 17.66 15.38
C HIS A 4 -7.84 17.80 13.87
N THR A 5 -8.52 18.78 13.28
CA THR A 5 -8.20 19.22 11.92
C THR A 5 -6.88 19.97 12.00
N GLU A 6 -5.79 19.37 11.54
CA GLU A 6 -4.53 20.08 11.40
C GLU A 6 -4.66 21.13 10.29
N GLU A 7 -4.71 22.39 10.68
CA GLU A 7 -4.82 23.53 9.76
C GLU A 7 -3.42 24.07 9.45
N ILE A 8 -3.05 24.10 8.18
CA ILE A 8 -1.76 24.66 7.73
C ILE A 8 -1.98 26.11 7.29
N VAL A 9 -1.28 27.04 7.95
CA VAL A 9 -1.32 28.45 7.59
C VAL A 9 -0.36 28.73 6.43
N VAL A 10 -0.91 28.90 5.23
CA VAL A 10 -0.14 29.25 4.04
C VAL A 10 -0.06 30.77 3.89
N LYS A 11 1.16 31.30 3.86
CA LYS A 11 1.45 32.70 3.55
C LYS A 11 1.58 32.92 2.04
N PRO A 12 1.17 34.11 1.54
CA PRO A 12 1.43 34.51 0.17
C PRO A 12 2.93 34.51 -0.13
N LEU A 13 3.29 34.11 -1.35
CA LEU A 13 4.68 34.12 -1.81
C LEU A 13 5.26 35.53 -1.80
N ALA A 14 6.54 35.63 -1.41
CA ALA A 14 7.31 36.85 -1.65
C ALA A 14 7.35 37.14 -3.16
N GLN A 15 7.28 38.42 -3.52
CA GLN A 15 7.18 38.89 -4.91
C GLN A 15 8.35 38.43 -5.82
N ILE A 16 9.48 38.04 -5.23
CA ILE A 16 10.61 37.47 -5.97
C ILE A 16 10.37 36.01 -6.38
N LEU A 17 9.60 35.25 -5.60
CA LEU A 17 9.27 33.85 -5.83
C LEU A 17 7.98 33.66 -6.64
N SER A 18 7.12 34.68 -6.72
CA SER A 18 5.88 34.63 -7.51
C SER A 18 6.10 34.44 -9.02
N LYS A 19 7.34 34.56 -9.49
CA LYS A 19 7.73 34.28 -10.88
C LYS A 19 7.81 32.78 -11.18
N PHE A 20 7.90 31.94 -10.16
CA PHE A 20 7.95 30.49 -10.29
C PHE A 20 6.57 29.90 -10.07
N SER A 21 5.91 29.47 -11.14
CA SER A 21 4.54 28.92 -11.09
C SER A 21 4.45 27.67 -10.21
N TYR A 22 5.56 26.97 -10.01
CA TYR A 22 5.69 25.75 -9.21
C TYR A 22 5.36 25.90 -7.71
N TYR A 23 5.31 27.12 -7.18
CA TYR A 23 5.01 27.36 -5.78
C TYR A 23 3.61 27.96 -5.63
N ALA A 24 2.83 27.45 -4.68
CA ALA A 24 1.52 27.96 -4.31
C ALA A 24 1.59 28.95 -3.13
N GLY A 25 2.63 28.85 -2.29
CA GLY A 25 2.75 29.60 -1.05
C GLY A 25 3.96 29.17 -0.23
N SER A 26 4.12 29.76 0.95
CA SER A 26 5.09 29.30 1.94
C SER A 26 4.41 29.13 3.30
N SER A 27 4.94 28.24 4.13
CA SER A 27 4.53 28.06 5.51
C SER A 27 5.76 28.16 6.43
N ILE A 28 5.52 28.43 7.71
CA ILE A 28 6.56 28.41 8.73
C ILE A 28 6.29 27.20 9.63
N LEU A 29 7.28 26.33 9.76
CA LEU A 29 7.25 25.15 10.60
C LEU A 29 7.45 25.53 12.08
N GLY A 30 7.12 24.63 13.01
CA GLY A 30 7.17 24.89 14.45
C GLY A 30 8.56 25.23 15.02
N ASP A 31 9.62 24.94 14.26
CA ASP A 31 11.03 25.25 14.53
C ASP A 31 11.51 26.54 13.85
N SER A 32 10.60 27.31 13.23
CA SER A 32 10.86 28.54 12.47
C SER A 32 11.43 28.35 11.06
N ASP A 33 11.54 27.11 10.58
CA ASP A 33 11.98 26.87 9.19
C ASP A 33 10.87 27.17 8.19
N VAL A 34 11.27 27.54 6.97
CA VAL A 34 10.34 27.89 5.89
C VAL A 34 10.12 26.68 4.99
N ALA A 35 8.88 26.20 4.94
CA ALA A 35 8.45 25.19 3.99
C ALA A 35 7.81 25.86 2.77
N MET A 36 8.14 25.40 1.57
CA MET A 36 7.50 25.86 0.33
C MET A 36 6.35 24.93 -0.03
N VAL A 37 5.18 25.50 -0.32
CA VAL A 37 4.02 24.73 -0.81
C VAL A 37 4.12 24.65 -2.32
N LEU A 38 4.16 23.43 -2.87
CA LEU A 38 4.22 23.20 -4.31
C LEU A 38 2.82 23.22 -4.95
N SER A 39 2.75 23.74 -6.17
CA SER A 39 1.55 23.73 -7.01
C SER A 39 1.69 22.67 -8.08
N SER A 40 0.84 21.63 -8.03
CA SER A 40 0.77 20.60 -9.08
C SER A 40 0.47 21.21 -10.45
N ASN A 41 -0.53 22.10 -10.53
CA ASN A 41 -0.84 22.86 -11.75
C ASN A 41 0.35 23.72 -12.22
N GLY A 42 1.02 24.38 -11.27
CA GLY A 42 2.20 25.17 -11.51
C GLY A 42 3.38 24.39 -12.10
N ILE A 43 3.56 23.15 -11.65
CA ILE A 43 4.54 22.19 -12.16
C ILE A 43 4.19 21.72 -13.56
N CYS A 44 2.94 21.37 -13.81
CA CYS A 44 2.47 20.95 -15.12
C CYS A 44 2.66 22.04 -16.18
N GLN A 45 2.25 23.29 -15.88
CA GLN A 45 2.50 24.44 -16.75
C GLN A 45 3.99 24.72 -16.92
N SER A 46 4.74 24.58 -15.81
CA SER A 46 6.19 24.67 -15.71
C SER A 46 6.93 23.92 -16.83
N ARG A 47 6.53 22.66 -16.97
CA ARG A 47 7.17 21.66 -17.81
C ARG A 47 6.44 21.44 -19.13
N ASN A 48 5.48 22.30 -19.46
CA ASN A 48 4.64 22.20 -20.65
C ASN A 48 4.00 20.80 -20.80
N LEU A 49 3.66 20.18 -19.65
CA LEU A 49 3.02 18.87 -19.60
C LEU A 49 1.60 19.03 -20.10
N ARG A 50 1.38 18.76 -21.39
CA ARG A 50 0.06 18.74 -22.01
C ARG A 50 -0.58 17.39 -21.69
N PHE A 51 -1.67 17.41 -20.92
CA PHE A 51 -2.47 16.22 -20.64
C PHE A 51 -3.09 15.60 -21.90
N ASP A 52 -3.14 16.35 -23.01
CA ASP A 52 -3.62 15.91 -24.33
C ASP A 52 -2.79 14.76 -24.96
N GLU A 53 -1.53 14.55 -24.56
CA GLU A 53 -0.69 13.46 -25.08
C GLU A 53 -0.86 12.13 -24.32
N PHE A 54 -1.63 12.12 -23.24
CA PHE A 54 -1.88 10.90 -22.46
C PHE A 54 -2.96 10.00 -23.09
N GLU A 55 -3.79 10.52 -24.01
CA GLU A 55 -4.85 9.74 -24.67
C GLU A 55 -4.35 8.86 -25.83
N SER A 56 -3.15 9.10 -26.39
CA SER A 56 -2.68 8.36 -27.58
C SER A 56 -1.91 7.07 -27.31
N HIS A 57 -1.71 6.68 -26.05
CA HIS A 57 -1.00 5.43 -25.71
C HIS A 57 -1.91 4.26 -25.29
N LEU A 58 -3.23 4.44 -25.30
CA LEU A 58 -4.20 3.43 -24.87
C LEU A 58 -4.58 2.38 -25.93
N ASP A 59 -4.10 2.49 -27.17
CA ASP A 59 -4.61 1.70 -28.29
C ASP A 59 -3.74 0.52 -28.74
N SER A 60 -2.71 0.13 -27.98
CA SER A 60 -1.73 -0.87 -28.44
C SER A 60 -1.39 -1.95 -27.43
N GLN A 61 -2.37 -2.67 -26.88
CA GLN A 61 -2.10 -4.00 -26.30
C GLN A 61 -3.34 -4.92 -26.29
N LYS A 62 -3.84 -5.23 -27.50
CA LYS A 62 -4.56 -6.49 -27.73
C LYS A 62 -3.55 -7.61 -27.97
N LYS A 63 -3.32 -8.44 -26.97
CA LYS A 63 -3.17 -9.91 -27.11
C LYS A 63 -3.02 -10.55 -25.73
N LEU A 64 -4.02 -11.38 -25.40
CA LEU A 64 -3.95 -12.34 -24.32
C LEU A 64 -2.90 -13.40 -24.66
N THR A 65 -2.06 -13.72 -23.68
CA THR A 65 -1.49 -15.07 -23.52
C THR A 65 -1.37 -15.36 -22.03
N GLU A 66 -1.93 -16.49 -21.62
CA GLU A 66 -1.81 -17.08 -20.29
C GLU A 66 -0.33 -17.34 -19.97
N GLY A 67 0.14 -16.82 -18.83
CA GLY A 67 1.49 -17.07 -18.34
C GLY A 67 2.01 -15.98 -17.39
N HIS A 68 1.52 -15.98 -16.15
CA HIS A 68 2.26 -15.62 -14.91
C HIS A 68 3.22 -14.41 -14.92
N LEU A 69 2.89 -13.36 -15.66
CA LEU A 69 3.50 -12.04 -15.49
C LEU A 69 2.36 -11.09 -15.13
N ILE A 70 2.29 -10.70 -13.86
CA ILE A 70 1.46 -9.56 -13.47
C ILE A 70 2.25 -8.34 -13.94
N ASP A 71 2.11 -8.01 -15.23
CA ASP A 71 2.75 -6.85 -15.84
C ASP A 71 2.00 -5.58 -15.38
N LEU A 72 2.26 -5.18 -14.14
CA LEU A 72 1.79 -3.93 -13.57
C LEU A 72 2.70 -2.81 -14.09
N GLN A 73 2.58 -2.48 -15.38
CA GLN A 73 3.37 -1.42 -16.03
C GLN A 73 3.21 -0.02 -15.41
N GLU A 74 2.37 0.09 -14.38
CA GLU A 74 2.14 1.31 -13.62
C GLU A 74 3.17 1.51 -12.51
N LYS A 75 3.47 2.78 -12.26
CA LYS A 75 4.36 3.16 -11.16
C LYS A 75 3.60 3.07 -9.85
N GLN A 76 4.20 2.39 -8.87
CA GLN A 76 3.69 2.26 -7.52
C GLN A 76 4.66 2.94 -6.55
N ASP A 77 4.08 3.58 -5.53
CA ASP A 77 4.82 4.04 -4.36
C ASP A 77 4.90 2.91 -3.35
N LEU A 78 6.11 2.46 -3.05
CA LEU A 78 6.37 1.34 -2.14
C LEU A 78 7.18 1.82 -0.95
N LEU A 79 6.78 1.41 0.26
CA LEU A 79 7.61 1.48 1.44
C LEU A 79 8.52 0.25 1.46
N VAL A 80 9.83 0.47 1.37
CA VAL A 80 10.85 -0.58 1.43
C VAL A 80 11.44 -0.61 2.83
N PHE A 81 11.49 -1.80 3.41
CA PHE A 81 11.98 -2.01 4.77
C PHE A 81 12.67 -3.36 4.91
N LYS A 82 13.34 -3.58 6.04
CA LYS A 82 13.96 -4.84 6.40
C LYS A 82 13.25 -5.47 7.57
N TYR A 83 13.05 -6.78 7.49
CA TYR A 83 12.60 -7.58 8.63
C TYR A 83 13.79 -8.12 9.41
N ALA A 84 14.58 -8.99 8.77
CA ALA A 84 15.91 -9.40 9.22
C ALA A 84 17.00 -8.67 8.42
N HIS A 85 18.27 -8.84 8.81
CA HIS A 85 19.39 -8.05 8.27
C HIS A 85 19.52 -8.07 6.73
N ASP A 86 19.16 -9.20 6.10
CA ASP A 86 19.30 -9.44 4.67
C ASP A 86 17.97 -9.67 3.94
N GLU A 87 16.83 -9.55 4.62
CA GLU A 87 15.52 -9.80 4.02
C GLU A 87 14.79 -8.48 3.81
N GLN A 88 14.78 -8.04 2.55
CA GLN A 88 14.12 -6.82 2.13
C GLN A 88 12.67 -7.12 1.75
N LEU A 89 11.76 -6.31 2.27
CA LEU A 89 10.35 -6.39 1.98
C LEU A 89 9.83 -5.03 1.54
N ALA A 90 8.71 -5.07 0.82
CA ALA A 90 8.00 -3.89 0.39
C ALA A 90 6.51 -4.04 0.62
N ILE A 91 5.85 -2.92 0.88
CA ILE A 91 4.40 -2.79 0.86
C ILE A 91 4.00 -1.52 0.10
N PRO A 92 2.83 -1.51 -0.56
CA PRO A 92 2.29 -0.30 -1.14
C PRO A 92 2.10 0.78 -0.08
N LEU A 93 2.66 1.96 -0.33
CA LEU A 93 2.61 3.07 0.62
C LEU A 93 1.16 3.54 0.88
N SER A 94 0.26 3.36 -0.08
CA SER A 94 -1.17 3.65 0.07
C SER A 94 -1.87 2.83 1.18
N LEU A 95 -1.31 1.68 1.53
CA LEU A 95 -1.80 0.80 2.59
C LEU A 95 -1.17 1.12 3.96
N VAL A 96 -0.22 2.05 4.00
CA VAL A 96 0.46 2.49 5.23
C VAL A 96 -0.21 3.73 5.77
N PHE A 97 -0.65 3.68 7.03
CA PHE A 97 -1.13 4.85 7.75
C PHE A 97 0.03 5.66 8.31
N LYS A 98 0.95 4.99 9.01
CA LYS A 98 2.08 5.64 9.69
C LYS A 98 3.20 4.64 9.93
N VAL A 99 4.41 5.15 10.09
CA VAL A 99 5.55 4.37 10.59
C VAL A 99 6.04 5.03 11.87
N GLU A 100 6.16 4.23 12.92
CA GLU A 100 6.58 4.67 14.25
C GLU A 100 7.88 4.01 14.63
N GLN A 101 8.73 4.73 15.37
CA GLN A 101 9.86 4.14 16.05
C GLN A 101 9.43 3.79 17.47
N ILE A 102 9.69 2.55 17.91
CA ILE A 102 9.36 2.13 19.27
C ILE A 102 10.62 1.63 19.99
N ASP A 103 10.67 1.87 21.30
CA ASP A 103 11.68 1.29 22.18
C ASP A 103 11.28 -0.17 22.49
N PRO A 104 12.16 -1.16 22.28
CA PRO A 104 11.89 -2.54 22.69
C PRO A 104 11.51 -2.68 24.17
N ALA A 105 11.93 -1.75 25.03
CA ALA A 105 11.56 -1.71 26.45
C ALA A 105 10.07 -1.41 26.68
N ASP A 106 9.38 -0.78 25.73
CA ASP A 106 7.95 -0.47 25.81
C ASP A 106 7.07 -1.65 25.36
N ILE A 107 7.69 -2.76 24.94
CA ILE A 107 6.98 -3.94 24.45
C ILE A 107 6.55 -4.80 25.63
N GLU A 108 5.24 -4.97 25.77
CA GLU A 108 4.62 -5.86 26.75
C GLU A 108 4.26 -7.19 26.12
N MET A 109 4.67 -8.29 26.76
CA MET A 109 4.29 -9.63 26.34
C MET A 109 3.11 -10.15 27.16
N MET A 110 2.05 -10.55 26.48
CA MET A 110 0.85 -11.16 27.07
C MET A 110 0.57 -12.47 26.34
N SER A 111 0.69 -13.58 27.06
CA SER A 111 0.69 -14.94 26.48
C SER A 111 1.82 -15.11 25.43
N ASP A 112 1.48 -15.34 24.18
CA ASP A 112 2.39 -15.50 23.03
C ASP A 112 2.41 -14.27 22.10
N LYS A 113 1.71 -13.22 22.49
CA LYS A 113 1.53 -11.97 21.74
C LYS A 113 2.27 -10.82 22.41
N HIS A 114 2.74 -9.90 21.56
CA HIS A 114 3.48 -8.72 21.99
C HIS A 114 2.67 -7.50 21.65
N PHE A 115 2.65 -6.53 22.56
CA PHE A 115 1.87 -5.31 22.43
C PHE A 115 2.75 -4.11 22.77
N VAL A 116 2.42 -2.97 22.18
CA VAL A 116 2.92 -1.67 22.62
C VAL A 116 1.73 -0.77 22.90
N ASN A 117 1.79 0.01 23.97
CA ASN A 117 0.83 1.09 24.18
C ASN A 117 1.29 2.31 23.39
N HIS A 118 0.50 2.70 22.40
CA HIS A 118 0.78 3.88 21.58
C HIS A 118 -0.49 4.74 21.52
N GLU A 119 -0.37 6.00 21.94
CA GLU A 119 -1.49 6.95 21.99
C GLU A 119 -2.75 6.41 22.72
N GLY A 120 -2.54 5.66 23.81
CA GLY A 120 -3.62 5.07 24.61
C GLY A 120 -4.31 3.87 23.95
N ARG A 121 -3.78 3.36 22.84
CA ARG A 121 -4.24 2.12 22.18
C ARG A 121 -3.20 1.04 22.34
N ASN A 122 -3.64 -0.19 22.60
CA ASN A 122 -2.77 -1.35 22.60
C ASN A 122 -2.66 -1.88 21.17
N ILE A 123 -1.48 -1.74 20.58
CA ILE A 123 -1.18 -2.20 19.23
C ILE A 123 -0.52 -3.58 19.32
N LEU A 124 -1.12 -4.57 18.66
CA LEU A 124 -0.54 -5.90 18.53
C LEU A 124 0.64 -5.86 17.55
N LEU A 125 1.81 -6.32 17.99
CA LEU A 125 3.00 -6.43 17.16
C LEU A 125 2.98 -7.72 16.33
N LEU A 126 3.05 -7.57 15.01
CA LEU A 126 3.19 -8.68 14.08
C LEU A 126 4.64 -8.88 13.67
N TYR A 127 5.17 -10.00 14.13
CA TYR A 127 6.44 -10.56 13.71
C TYR A 127 6.21 -11.41 12.46
N LEU A 128 6.75 -10.98 11.31
CA LEU A 128 6.48 -11.57 10.00
C LEU A 128 7.02 -13.00 9.85
N ASP A 129 8.11 -13.37 10.53
CA ASP A 129 8.64 -14.75 10.58
C ASP A 129 7.67 -15.78 11.17
N LYS A 130 6.61 -15.34 11.85
CA LYS A 130 5.55 -16.24 12.33
C LYS A 130 4.51 -16.59 11.27
N TYR A 131 4.45 -15.82 10.18
CA TYR A 131 3.43 -15.92 9.12
C TYR A 131 4.03 -16.17 7.73
N LEU A 132 5.28 -15.76 7.54
CA LEU A 132 6.05 -15.88 6.33
C LEU A 132 7.30 -16.72 6.61
N ASN A 133 7.81 -17.46 5.62
CA ASN A 133 9.04 -18.23 5.74
C ASN A 133 10.29 -17.33 5.67
N LEU A 134 10.40 -16.41 6.64
CA LEU A 134 11.49 -15.47 6.82
C LEU A 134 12.46 -15.95 7.90
N LYS A 135 13.66 -15.38 7.92
CA LYS A 135 14.58 -15.54 9.05
C LYS A 135 13.96 -14.93 10.31
N PRO A 136 14.29 -15.49 11.50
CA PRO A 136 13.80 -14.95 12.76
C PRO A 136 14.13 -13.48 12.94
N PHE A 137 13.24 -12.72 13.59
CA PHE A 137 13.50 -11.33 13.89
C PHE A 137 14.78 -11.19 14.75
N PRO A 138 15.72 -10.30 14.40
CA PRO A 138 16.97 -10.18 15.16
C PRO A 138 16.71 -9.71 16.60
N GLN A 139 17.47 -10.26 17.56
CA GLN A 139 17.30 -9.97 18.99
C GLN A 139 18.19 -8.83 19.49
N ASP A 140 19.20 -8.44 18.71
CA ASP A 140 20.27 -7.52 19.06
C ASP A 140 20.10 -6.10 18.47
N ILE A 141 18.85 -5.71 18.18
CA ILE A 141 18.53 -4.41 17.58
C ILE A 141 18.08 -3.44 18.67
N SER A 142 18.68 -2.25 18.69
CA SER A 142 18.36 -1.19 19.66
C SER A 142 17.09 -0.41 19.33
N THR A 143 16.49 -0.65 18.15
CA THR A 143 15.39 0.17 17.64
C THR A 143 14.51 -0.67 16.74
N PHE A 144 13.21 -0.68 17.04
CA PHE A 144 12.21 -1.33 16.19
C PHE A 144 11.41 -0.26 15.47
N TYR A 145 10.95 -0.60 14.27
CA TYR A 145 9.99 0.20 13.54
C TYR A 145 8.65 -0.54 13.50
N LEU A 146 7.59 0.21 13.69
CA LEU A 146 6.22 -0.26 13.66
C LEU A 146 5.49 0.36 12.48
N ILE A 147 5.20 -0.45 11.47
CA ILE A 147 4.44 -0.03 10.30
C ILE A 147 2.97 -0.26 10.60
N LEU A 148 2.21 0.83 10.74
CA LEU A 148 0.78 0.81 11.00
C LEU A 148 0.02 0.82 9.66
N PRO A 149 -0.76 -0.23 9.36
CA PRO A 149 -1.54 -0.30 8.14
C PRO A 149 -2.79 0.60 8.24
N LYS A 150 -3.29 1.05 7.09
CA LYS A 150 -4.49 1.86 6.96
C LYS A 150 -5.75 0.98 6.98
N VAL A 151 -6.00 0.32 8.12
CA VAL A 151 -7.18 -0.53 8.34
C VAL A 151 -7.93 -0.05 9.56
N GLU A 152 -9.19 0.35 9.36
CA GLU A 152 -10.04 0.85 10.45
C GLU A 152 -10.26 -0.21 11.54
N ASP A 153 -10.26 0.26 12.78
CA ASP A 153 -10.41 -0.52 14.02
C ASP A 153 -9.38 -1.65 14.20
N PHE A 154 -8.32 -1.74 13.38
CA PHE A 154 -7.36 -2.84 13.39
C PHE A 154 -6.05 -2.37 14.02
N ASN A 155 -5.96 -2.49 15.35
CA ASN A 155 -4.81 -2.07 16.14
C ASN A 155 -3.67 -3.09 16.05
N VAL A 156 -3.08 -3.18 14.88
CA VAL A 156 -2.03 -4.13 14.54
C VAL A 156 -0.92 -3.37 13.84
N GLY A 157 0.32 -3.65 14.18
CA GLY A 157 1.48 -3.04 13.53
C GLY A 157 2.50 -4.09 13.13
N ILE A 158 3.06 -3.93 11.94
CA ILE A 158 4.08 -4.83 11.41
C ILE A 158 5.44 -4.39 11.91
N VAL A 159 6.17 -5.32 12.52
CA VAL A 159 7.50 -5.06 13.06
C VAL A 159 8.52 -5.09 11.92
N ALA A 160 9.39 -4.08 11.88
CA ALA A 160 10.53 -3.98 10.99
C ALA A 160 11.80 -3.63 11.77
N SER A 161 12.95 -4.13 11.33
CA SER A 161 14.25 -3.80 11.92
C SER A 161 14.82 -2.49 11.38
N ALA A 162 14.50 -2.15 10.13
CA ALA A 162 14.89 -0.89 9.51
C ALA A 162 13.88 -0.47 8.45
N ILE A 163 13.69 0.84 8.32
CA ILE A 163 13.01 1.45 7.17
C ILE A 163 14.12 1.93 6.22
N GLU A 164 14.09 1.46 4.99
CA GLU A 164 15.12 1.81 4.01
C GLU A 164 14.74 3.11 3.29
N GLU A 165 13.58 3.12 2.62
CA GLU A 165 13.10 4.28 1.86
C GLU A 165 11.65 4.09 1.38
N SER A 166 11.09 5.15 0.80
CA SER A 166 9.94 5.04 -0.09
C SER A 166 10.39 5.25 -1.54
N ILE A 167 10.04 4.33 -2.43
CA ILE A 167 10.40 4.37 -3.85
C ILE A 167 9.18 4.52 -4.73
N HIS A 168 9.38 5.18 -5.87
CA HIS A 168 8.41 5.28 -6.94
C HIS A 168 8.93 4.52 -8.17
N MET A 169 8.42 3.32 -8.43
CA MET A 169 8.92 2.46 -9.51
C MET A 169 7.81 1.76 -10.26
N ARG A 170 8.06 1.40 -11.53
CA ARG A 170 7.18 0.46 -12.24
C ARG A 170 7.32 -0.92 -11.61
N LEU A 171 6.19 -1.50 -11.22
CA LEU A 171 6.18 -2.74 -10.47
C LEU A 171 6.11 -3.92 -11.45
N ALA A 172 7.24 -4.61 -11.64
CA ALA A 172 7.23 -5.92 -12.31
C ALA A 172 7.40 -6.98 -11.22
N LEU A 173 6.38 -7.82 -11.05
CA LEU A 173 6.38 -8.91 -10.08
C LEU A 173 6.64 -10.24 -10.79
N ASP A 174 7.69 -10.92 -10.36
CA ASP A 174 7.86 -12.33 -10.63
C ASP A 174 7.08 -13.15 -9.59
N PRO A 175 6.57 -14.34 -9.96
CA PRO A 175 5.95 -15.25 -9.00
C PRO A 175 6.89 -15.56 -7.84
N SER A 176 6.36 -15.53 -6.62
CA SER A 176 7.12 -15.98 -5.45
C SER A 176 7.41 -17.48 -5.57
N PRO A 177 8.67 -17.93 -5.36
CA PRO A 177 8.98 -19.36 -5.28
C PRO A 177 8.45 -20.01 -3.99
N MET A 178 8.01 -19.19 -3.02
CA MET A 178 7.45 -19.64 -1.75
C MET A 178 5.94 -19.83 -1.91
N SER A 179 5.37 -20.89 -1.32
CA SER A 179 3.92 -21.13 -1.28
C SER A 179 3.19 -20.27 -0.24
N ASP A 180 3.85 -19.23 0.29
CA ASP A 180 3.32 -18.40 1.37
C ASP A 180 2.23 -17.48 0.83
N GLN A 181 1.00 -17.66 1.30
CA GLN A 181 -0.19 -16.96 0.80
C GLN A 181 -0.15 -15.43 1.03
N ALA A 182 0.76 -14.93 1.87
CA ALA A 182 0.87 -13.52 2.20
C ALA A 182 2.01 -12.80 1.46
N ILE A 183 2.51 -13.36 0.36
CA ILE A 183 3.47 -12.73 -0.55
C ILE A 183 2.83 -12.60 -1.95
N LEU A 184 2.66 -11.36 -2.43
CA LEU A 184 2.12 -11.10 -3.77
C LEU A 184 3.10 -11.53 -4.87
N GLY A 185 4.40 -11.38 -4.62
CA GLY A 185 5.45 -11.73 -5.56
C GLY A 185 6.80 -11.20 -5.10
N ILE A 186 7.78 -11.32 -5.98
CA ILE A 186 9.12 -10.77 -5.78
C ILE A 186 9.44 -9.75 -6.87
N THR A 187 10.27 -8.78 -6.52
CA THR A 187 10.85 -7.83 -7.46
C THR A 187 12.28 -7.52 -7.07
N THR A 188 13.01 -6.77 -7.90
CA THR A 188 14.37 -6.34 -7.58
C THR A 188 14.41 -4.84 -7.35
N ILE A 189 14.78 -4.43 -6.14
CA ILE A 189 14.96 -3.03 -5.75
C ILE A 189 16.41 -2.87 -5.30
N ARG A 190 17.13 -1.91 -5.90
CA ARG A 190 18.55 -1.64 -5.60
C ARG A 190 19.43 -2.90 -5.59
N GLU A 191 19.28 -3.73 -6.61
CA GLU A 191 20.03 -4.99 -6.79
C GLU A 191 19.78 -6.04 -5.68
N GLN A 192 18.76 -5.85 -4.84
CA GLN A 192 18.33 -6.80 -3.82
C GLN A 192 16.97 -7.38 -4.20
N ILE A 193 16.78 -8.67 -3.93
CA ILE A 193 15.47 -9.32 -4.07
C ILE A 193 14.58 -8.81 -2.94
N THR A 194 13.39 -8.35 -3.31
CA THR A 194 12.42 -7.75 -2.40
C THR A 194 11.10 -8.49 -2.47
N PHE A 195 10.60 -8.95 -1.32
CA PHE A 195 9.28 -9.55 -1.22
C PHE A 195 8.21 -8.48 -1.13
N LEU A 196 7.21 -8.51 -2.02
CA LEU A 196 6.04 -7.66 -1.90
C LEU A 196 4.98 -8.37 -1.06
N ILE A 197 4.65 -7.81 0.11
CA ILE A 197 3.73 -8.45 1.06
C ILE A 197 2.28 -8.22 0.63
N ASP A 198 1.47 -9.28 0.69
CA ASP A 198 0.01 -9.19 0.68
C ASP A 198 -0.52 -8.95 2.10
N LEU A 199 -0.78 -7.69 2.42
CA LEU A 199 -1.28 -7.30 3.75
C LEU A 199 -2.65 -7.89 4.06
N PHE A 200 -3.52 -8.08 3.07
CA PHE A 200 -4.86 -8.61 3.31
C PHE A 200 -4.80 -10.09 3.71
N SER A 201 -4.06 -10.87 2.93
CA SER A 201 -3.80 -12.28 3.24
C SER A 201 -3.06 -12.44 4.58
N LEU A 202 -2.11 -11.56 4.89
CA LEU A 202 -1.42 -11.55 6.19
C LEU A 202 -2.41 -11.30 7.35
N PHE A 203 -3.28 -10.30 7.23
CA PHE A 203 -4.22 -9.95 8.30
C PHE A 203 -5.29 -11.02 8.51
N GLU A 204 -5.73 -11.70 7.45
CA GLU A 204 -6.63 -12.84 7.54
C GLU A 204 -6.03 -13.99 8.37
N GLN A 205 -4.73 -14.28 8.20
CA GLN A 205 -4.03 -15.28 9.03
C GLN A 205 -3.91 -14.85 10.50
N VAL A 206 -3.73 -13.55 10.76
CA VAL A 206 -3.56 -12.99 12.11
C VAL A 206 -4.86 -12.99 12.91
N SER A 207 -5.98 -12.65 12.27
CA SER A 207 -7.28 -12.54 12.94
C SER A 207 -8.40 -13.13 12.10
N PRO A 208 -8.44 -14.47 11.90
CA PRO A 208 -9.44 -15.11 11.06
C PRO A 208 -10.87 -14.72 11.47
N GLU A 209 -11.17 -14.68 12.77
CA GLU A 209 -12.50 -14.34 13.29
C GLU A 209 -13.00 -12.94 12.88
N ARG A 210 -12.09 -11.96 12.74
CA ARG A 210 -12.43 -10.60 12.32
C ARG A 210 -12.80 -10.54 10.84
N PHE A 211 -12.15 -11.37 10.03
CA PHE A 211 -12.42 -11.51 8.60
C PHE A 211 -13.53 -12.55 8.32
N GLN A 212 -13.81 -13.46 9.26
CA GLN A 212 -14.88 -14.46 9.20
C GLN A 212 -16.25 -13.90 9.68
N ASN A 213 -16.29 -12.94 10.62
CA ASN A 213 -17.56 -12.49 11.21
C ASN A 213 -18.37 -11.46 10.39
N LYS A 214 -18.05 -11.29 9.10
CA LYS A 214 -18.92 -10.57 8.14
C LYS A 214 -19.14 -11.33 6.83
N THR A 215 -18.75 -12.60 6.72
CA THR A 215 -18.87 -13.36 5.47
C THR A 215 -20.08 -14.29 5.52
N LYS A 216 -21.07 -14.02 4.66
CA LYS A 216 -21.55 -15.15 3.86
C LYS A 216 -20.37 -15.48 2.94
N PRO A 217 -19.71 -16.64 3.06
CA PRO A 217 -18.67 -17.00 2.10
C PRO A 217 -19.26 -16.88 0.71
N GLY A 218 -18.53 -16.25 -0.21
CA GLY A 218 -18.96 -16.19 -1.60
C GLY A 218 -19.13 -17.61 -2.12
N HIS A 219 -20.20 -17.86 -2.85
CA HIS A 219 -20.33 -19.07 -3.63
C HIS A 219 -19.93 -18.74 -5.07
N PRO A 220 -18.84 -19.31 -5.63
CA PRO A 220 -18.35 -18.94 -6.97
C PRO A 220 -19.41 -19.10 -8.08
N GLU A 221 -20.40 -19.97 -7.85
CA GLU A 221 -21.51 -20.20 -8.77
C GLU A 221 -22.67 -19.20 -8.64
N LYS A 222 -22.84 -18.54 -7.50
CA LYS A 222 -24.00 -17.67 -7.19
C LYS A 222 -23.62 -16.21 -6.93
N ASP A 223 -22.44 -16.00 -6.37
CA ASP A 223 -21.97 -14.70 -5.90
C ASP A 223 -20.81 -14.24 -6.78
N ARG A 224 -21.16 -13.41 -7.77
CA ARG A 224 -20.22 -12.81 -8.71
C ARG A 224 -19.97 -11.36 -8.29
N LEU A 225 -18.73 -10.93 -8.37
CA LEU A 225 -18.33 -9.56 -8.08
C LEU A 225 -17.75 -8.90 -9.33
N LEU A 226 -18.13 -7.65 -9.57
CA LEU A 226 -17.46 -6.79 -10.54
C LEU A 226 -16.62 -5.77 -9.76
N VAL A 227 -15.30 -5.95 -9.81
CA VAL A 227 -14.33 -5.01 -9.23
C VAL A 227 -14.02 -3.95 -10.28
N VAL A 228 -14.23 -2.69 -9.93
CA VAL A 228 -13.98 -1.54 -10.80
C VAL A 228 -12.96 -0.64 -10.12
N GLU A 229 -11.73 -0.73 -10.60
CA GLU A 229 -10.57 -0.07 -10.00
C GLU A 229 -9.66 0.33 -11.15
N ASP A 230 -9.23 1.59 -11.20
CA ASP A 230 -8.46 2.11 -12.33
C ASP A 230 -7.01 1.62 -12.31
N THR A 231 -6.46 1.43 -11.12
CA THR A 231 -5.10 0.94 -10.91
C THR A 231 -5.04 -0.59 -11.06
N PRO A 232 -4.33 -1.17 -12.05
CA PRO A 232 -4.20 -2.61 -12.24
C PRO A 232 -3.67 -3.34 -11.00
N PHE A 233 -2.80 -2.70 -10.21
CA PHE A 233 -2.27 -3.27 -8.97
C PHE A 233 -3.37 -3.48 -7.94
N PHE A 234 -4.11 -2.43 -7.58
CA PHE A 234 -5.21 -2.55 -6.62
C PHE A 234 -6.32 -3.44 -7.17
N ARG A 235 -6.65 -3.31 -8.46
CA ARG A 235 -7.63 -4.18 -9.12
C ARG A 235 -7.26 -5.65 -9.01
N HIS A 236 -5.97 -5.98 -9.14
CA HIS A 236 -5.46 -7.35 -8.95
C HIS A 236 -5.53 -7.77 -7.48
N LEU A 237 -5.04 -6.93 -6.57
CA LEU A 237 -5.04 -7.21 -5.13
C LEU A 237 -6.46 -7.45 -4.59
N GLU A 238 -7.42 -6.61 -4.97
CA GLU A 238 -8.83 -6.76 -4.61
C GLU A 238 -9.43 -8.03 -5.21
N LYS A 239 -9.12 -8.34 -6.47
CA LYS A 239 -9.55 -9.60 -7.09
C LYS A 239 -9.02 -10.79 -6.32
N SER A 240 -7.72 -10.83 -6.04
CA SER A 240 -7.08 -11.95 -5.33
C SER A 240 -7.72 -12.16 -3.96
N TYR A 241 -8.01 -11.06 -3.24
CA TYR A 241 -8.73 -11.11 -1.97
C TYR A 241 -10.17 -11.66 -2.13
N PHE A 242 -10.95 -11.14 -3.07
CA PHE A 242 -12.34 -11.60 -3.23
C PHE A 242 -12.43 -13.05 -3.74
N GLU A 243 -11.48 -13.49 -4.56
CA GLU A 243 -11.38 -14.89 -5.00
C GLU A 243 -10.96 -15.81 -3.85
N SER A 244 -10.06 -15.38 -2.95
CA SER A 244 -9.66 -16.19 -1.79
C SER A 244 -10.82 -16.46 -0.83
N VAL A 245 -11.77 -15.51 -0.70
CA VAL A 245 -12.97 -15.65 0.13
C VAL A 245 -14.19 -16.24 -0.62
N GLY A 246 -13.98 -16.74 -1.85
CA GLY A 246 -14.95 -17.59 -2.56
C GLY A 246 -15.82 -16.90 -3.62
N PHE A 247 -15.58 -15.64 -3.97
CA PHE A 247 -16.34 -14.99 -5.04
C PHE A 247 -15.78 -15.30 -6.42
N LYS A 248 -16.65 -15.25 -7.43
CA LYS A 248 -16.22 -15.22 -8.83
C LYS A 248 -16.06 -13.77 -9.29
N VAL A 249 -14.83 -13.31 -9.40
CA VAL A 249 -14.54 -11.90 -9.69
C VAL A 249 -14.39 -11.66 -11.19
N THR A 250 -15.00 -10.59 -11.67
CA THR A 250 -14.72 -9.95 -12.96
C THR A 250 -14.15 -8.57 -12.69
N GLN A 251 -13.20 -8.14 -13.50
CA GLN A 251 -12.50 -6.88 -13.34
C GLN A 251 -12.91 -5.91 -14.45
N ALA A 252 -12.96 -4.63 -14.13
CA ALA A 252 -13.05 -3.52 -15.08
C ALA A 252 -12.07 -2.42 -14.67
N SER A 253 -11.44 -1.80 -15.64
CA SER A 253 -10.44 -0.74 -15.44
C SER A 253 -11.04 0.66 -15.29
N ASN A 254 -12.34 0.82 -15.54
CA ASN A 254 -13.02 2.10 -15.41
C ASN A 254 -14.55 1.90 -15.44
N GLY A 255 -15.28 2.97 -15.12
CA GLY A 255 -16.75 2.95 -15.09
C GLY A 255 -17.40 2.65 -16.45
N LYS A 256 -16.78 3.03 -17.56
CA LYS A 256 -17.33 2.76 -18.90
C LYS A 256 -17.28 1.26 -19.21
N GLU A 257 -16.11 0.65 -19.02
CA GLU A 257 -15.93 -0.79 -19.19
C GLU A 257 -16.85 -1.59 -18.26
N ALA A 258 -16.95 -1.17 -16.99
CA ALA A 258 -17.85 -1.79 -16.03
C ALA A 258 -19.32 -1.73 -16.49
N LEU A 259 -19.76 -0.58 -17.00
CA LEU A 259 -21.12 -0.38 -17.51
C LEU A 259 -21.39 -1.22 -18.76
N ASP A 260 -20.42 -1.32 -19.67
CA ASP A 260 -20.53 -2.14 -20.86
C ASP A 260 -20.62 -3.63 -20.50
N LEU A 261 -19.80 -4.11 -19.54
CA LEU A 261 -19.89 -5.46 -18.99
C LEU A 261 -21.27 -5.75 -18.35
N LEU A 262 -21.82 -4.81 -17.56
CA LEU A 262 -23.15 -4.94 -16.97
C LEU A 262 -24.26 -4.95 -18.02
N ARG A 263 -24.12 -4.20 -19.12
CA ARG A 263 -25.09 -4.18 -20.22
C ARG A 263 -25.08 -5.46 -21.04
N GLU A 264 -23.89 -5.98 -21.35
CA GLU A 264 -23.73 -7.24 -22.09
C GLU A 264 -24.18 -8.45 -21.25
N ARG A 265 -24.05 -8.36 -19.93
CA ARG A 265 -24.41 -9.42 -18.99
C ARG A 265 -25.15 -8.83 -17.78
N PRO A 266 -26.46 -8.50 -17.90
CA PRO A 266 -27.24 -7.86 -16.84
C PRO A 266 -27.48 -8.75 -15.60
N LYS A 267 -26.98 -10.00 -15.61
CA LYS A 267 -27.00 -10.94 -14.49
C LYS A 267 -25.59 -11.28 -14.01
N TYR A 268 -24.75 -10.25 -13.85
CA TYR A 268 -23.60 -10.40 -12.95
C TYR A 268 -24.13 -10.62 -11.54
#